data_AF-A0A7K9JDF5-F1
#
_entry.id   AF-A0A7K9JDF5-F1
#
_cell.length_a   1.000
_cell.length_b   1.000
_cell.length_c   1.000
_cell.angle_alpha   90.00
_cell.angle_beta   90.00
_cell.angle_gamma   90.00
#
_symmetry.space_group_name_H-M   'P 1'
#
loop_
_entity.id
_entity.type
_entity.pdbx_description
1 polymer ?
#
loop_
_entity_poly.entity_id
_entity_poly.type
_entity_poly.pdbx_seq_one_letter_code
_entity_poly.pdbx_strand_id
1 'polypeptide(L)'
;MFQTLYSYFWWERLWLPANLTWADLEDRDGRVYAKASDLYITLPLAFLFLVVRHLFETYVATPLAGLLNVKEKVRLKATPNAVLEKFYAATTKHPKQADVEMLSKKSGCTVRQVERWFRRRRNQDRPSLLKKFREASWRFTFYLIAFIAGMAVIVDKPWFYDLREVWKGYPIQSMLPSQYWYYMIELSFYWSLLFSIASDVKRK
;
A
#
# COMPACT_ATOMS: atom_id res chain seq x y z
N MET A 1 -26.83 -15.81 -13.19
CA MET A 1 -26.39 -14.41 -13.02
C MET A 1 -24.87 -14.29 -12.99
N PHE A 2 -24.15 -14.94 -12.06
CA PHE A 2 -22.68 -14.90 -12.00
C PHE A 2 -21.98 -15.45 -13.25
N GLN A 3 -22.42 -16.59 -13.78
CA GLN A 3 -21.86 -17.14 -15.03
C GLN A 3 -22.07 -16.22 -16.23
N THR A 4 -23.23 -15.56 -16.30
CA THR A 4 -23.56 -14.59 -17.34
C THR A 4 -22.64 -13.37 -17.25
N LEU A 5 -22.42 -12.84 -16.03
CA LEU A 5 -21.47 -11.75 -15.81
C LEU A 5 -20.03 -12.17 -16.13
N TYR A 6 -19.65 -13.38 -15.77
CA TYR A 6 -18.34 -13.95 -16.09
C TYR A 6 -18.12 -14.07 -17.60
N SER A 7 -19.11 -14.58 -18.35
CA SER A 7 -19.01 -14.69 -19.81
C SER A 7 -18.97 -13.33 -20.52
N TYR A 8 -19.72 -12.34 -20.01
CA TYR A 8 -19.64 -10.97 -20.51
C TYR A 8 -18.31 -10.30 -20.17
N PHE A 9 -17.78 -10.53 -18.96
CA PHE A 9 -16.49 -10.01 -18.56
C PHE A 9 -15.37 -10.59 -19.41
N TRP A 10 -15.36 -11.91 -19.64
CA TRP A 10 -14.37 -12.61 -20.47
C TRP A 10 -14.72 -12.64 -21.96
N TRP A 11 -15.53 -11.69 -22.43
CA TRP A 11 -15.89 -11.64 -23.84
C TRP A 11 -14.67 -11.29 -24.70
N GLU A 12 -14.32 -12.17 -25.65
CA GLU A 12 -13.09 -12.11 -26.44
C GLU A 12 -12.87 -10.76 -27.13
N ARG A 13 -13.93 -10.18 -27.69
CA ARG A 13 -13.87 -8.90 -28.41
C ARG A 13 -13.50 -7.69 -27.54
N LEU A 14 -13.61 -7.82 -26.21
CA LEU A 14 -13.24 -6.78 -25.26
C LEU A 14 -11.74 -6.77 -24.96
N TRP A 15 -11.11 -7.95 -24.92
CA TRP A 15 -9.74 -8.11 -24.44
C TRP A 15 -8.73 -8.46 -25.52
N LEU A 16 -9.18 -9.13 -26.59
CA LEU A 16 -8.31 -9.71 -27.62
C LEU A 16 -8.45 -8.95 -28.95
N PRO A 17 -7.38 -8.88 -29.76
CA PRO A 17 -7.44 -8.38 -31.12
C PRO A 17 -8.31 -9.26 -32.03
N ALA A 18 -8.71 -8.73 -33.19
CA ALA A 18 -9.54 -9.46 -34.14
C ALA A 18 -8.89 -10.78 -34.57
N ASN A 19 -9.68 -11.85 -34.66
CA ASN A 19 -9.28 -13.23 -35.03
C ASN A 19 -8.47 -14.00 -33.97
N LEU A 20 -8.58 -13.65 -32.68
CA LEU A 20 -7.96 -14.39 -31.59
C LEU A 20 -9.01 -14.78 -30.54
N THR A 21 -8.94 -16.02 -30.05
CA THR A 21 -9.81 -16.55 -28.99
C THR A 21 -9.01 -16.87 -27.74
N TRP A 22 -9.67 -17.03 -26.59
CA TRP A 22 -8.98 -17.46 -25.36
C TRP A 22 -8.36 -18.87 -25.50
N ALA A 23 -8.92 -19.72 -26.37
CA ALA A 23 -8.41 -21.06 -26.65
C ALA A 23 -7.05 -21.05 -27.36
N ASP A 24 -6.74 -19.98 -28.12
CA ASP A 24 -5.45 -19.80 -28.80
C ASP A 24 -4.33 -19.39 -27.83
N LEU A 25 -4.70 -18.95 -26.62
CA LEU A 25 -3.80 -18.50 -25.55
C LEU A 25 -3.69 -19.52 -24.41
N GLU A 26 -3.95 -20.80 -24.71
CA GLU A 26 -3.66 -21.89 -23.78
C GLU A 26 -2.25 -22.44 -23.99
N ASP A 27 -1.62 -22.92 -22.91
CA ASP A 27 -0.28 -23.49 -22.96
C ASP A 27 -0.24 -24.68 -23.93
N ARG A 28 0.41 -24.48 -25.08
CA ARG A 28 0.53 -25.46 -26.17
C ARG A 28 1.88 -25.27 -26.85
N ASP A 29 2.39 -26.35 -27.46
CA ASP A 29 3.64 -26.33 -28.24
C ASP A 29 4.87 -25.76 -27.49
N GLY A 30 4.95 -26.03 -26.18
CA GLY A 30 6.04 -25.56 -25.33
C GLY A 30 6.00 -24.06 -25.00
N ARG A 31 4.94 -23.35 -25.38
CA ARG A 31 4.71 -21.95 -25.02
C ARG A 31 3.83 -21.87 -23.77
N VAL A 32 4.14 -20.92 -22.90
CA VAL A 32 3.38 -20.64 -21.68
C VAL A 32 2.76 -19.25 -21.82
N TYR A 33 1.45 -19.14 -21.61
CA TYR A 33 0.74 -17.86 -21.69
C TYR A 33 0.30 -17.38 -20.30
N ALA A 34 0.06 -16.06 -20.19
CA ALA A 34 -0.43 -15.46 -18.96
C ALA A 34 -1.90 -15.78 -18.74
N LYS A 35 -2.22 -16.28 -17.54
CA LYS A 35 -3.58 -16.67 -17.16
C LYS A 35 -4.07 -15.78 -16.04
N ALA A 36 -5.38 -15.54 -16.02
CA ALA A 36 -6.02 -14.82 -14.91
C ALA A 36 -5.79 -15.50 -13.55
N SER A 37 -5.65 -16.83 -13.55
CA SER A 37 -5.34 -17.63 -12.37
C SER A 37 -3.98 -17.28 -11.74
N ASP A 38 -3.03 -16.77 -12.53
CA ASP A 38 -1.71 -16.42 -12.02
C ASP A 38 -1.79 -15.29 -10.98
N LEU A 39 -2.80 -14.43 -11.09
CA LEU A 39 -3.03 -13.35 -10.13
C LEU A 39 -3.29 -13.88 -8.71
N TYR A 40 -3.76 -15.12 -8.54
CA TYR A 40 -3.96 -15.69 -7.21
C TYR A 40 -2.67 -15.83 -6.42
N ILE A 41 -1.51 -16.00 -7.08
CA ILE A 41 -0.20 -16.07 -6.39
C ILE A 41 0.16 -14.74 -5.73
N THR A 42 -0.41 -13.63 -6.21
CA THR A 42 -0.05 -12.30 -5.69
C THR A 42 -0.61 -12.03 -4.31
N LEU A 43 -1.69 -12.71 -3.93
CA LEU A 43 -2.31 -12.60 -2.61
C LEU A 43 -1.44 -13.20 -1.49
N PRO A 44 -1.00 -14.47 -1.53
CA PRO A 44 -0.09 -15.02 -0.51
C PRO A 44 1.24 -14.25 -0.47
N LEU A 45 1.76 -13.84 -1.63
CA LEU A 45 2.95 -12.99 -1.69
C LEU A 45 2.73 -11.63 -1.02
N ALA A 46 1.55 -11.03 -1.15
CA ALA A 46 1.22 -9.77 -0.46
C ALA A 46 1.26 -9.93 1.06
N PHE A 47 0.76 -11.05 1.60
CA PHE A 47 0.87 -11.35 3.03
C PHE A 47 2.33 -11.57 3.45
N LEU A 48 3.13 -12.25 2.63
CA LEU A 48 4.57 -12.37 2.87
C LEU A 48 5.24 -10.99 2.92
N PHE A 49 4.88 -10.07 2.02
CA PHE A 49 5.37 -8.69 2.04
C PHE A 49 5.00 -7.94 3.32
N LEU A 50 3.82 -8.18 3.91
CA LEU A 50 3.46 -7.58 5.20
C LEU A 50 4.38 -8.08 6.33
N VAL A 51 4.72 -9.37 6.33
CA VAL A 51 5.68 -9.94 7.29
C VAL A 51 7.07 -9.35 7.09
N VAL A 52 7.57 -9.34 5.85
CA VAL A 52 8.88 -8.77 5.51
C VAL A 52 8.94 -7.29 5.87
N ARG A 53 7.88 -6.54 5.59
CA ARG A 53 7.74 -5.13 6.00
C ARG A 53 7.88 -4.98 7.51
N HIS A 54 7.17 -5.79 8.29
CA HIS A 54 7.23 -5.73 9.75
C HIS A 54 8.65 -5.99 10.28
N LEU A 55 9.34 -6.99 9.71
CA LEU A 55 10.73 -7.29 10.03
C LEU A 55 11.66 -6.13 9.63
N PHE A 56 11.51 -5.58 8.43
CA PHE A 56 12.31 -4.46 7.95
C PHE A 56 12.13 -3.21 8.83
N GLU A 57 10.90 -2.85 9.16
CA GLU A 57 10.60 -1.68 9.98
C GLU A 57 11.24 -1.81 11.38
N THR A 58 11.27 -3.02 11.92
CA THR A 58 11.81 -3.32 13.25
C THR A 58 13.33 -3.39 13.25
N TYR A 59 13.92 -4.19 12.37
CA TYR A 59 15.35 -4.54 12.41
C TYR A 59 16.24 -3.63 11.56
N VAL A 60 15.70 -2.93 10.56
CA VAL A 60 16.50 -2.09 9.64
C VAL A 60 16.13 -0.61 9.77
N ALA A 61 14.86 -0.27 9.60
CA ALA A 61 14.45 1.14 9.56
C ALA A 61 14.60 1.84 10.92
N THR A 62 14.36 1.14 12.03
CA THR A 62 14.51 1.70 13.38
C THR A 62 15.96 2.05 13.73
N PRO A 63 16.94 1.13 13.59
CA PRO A 63 18.34 1.50 13.83
C PRO A 63 18.84 2.54 12.82
N LEU A 64 18.43 2.47 11.55
CA LEU A 64 18.78 3.48 10.55
C LEU A 64 18.26 4.87 10.92
N ALA A 65 17.04 4.96 11.45
CA ALA A 65 16.48 6.21 11.97
C ALA A 65 17.30 6.75 13.15
N GLY A 66 17.79 5.86 14.02
CA GLY A 66 18.70 6.21 15.12
C GLY A 66 20.02 6.78 14.61
N LEU A 67 20.65 6.14 13.61
CA LEU A 67 21.89 6.59 12.98
C LEU A 67 21.73 7.96 12.30
N LEU A 68 20.60 8.20 11.64
CA LEU A 68 20.25 9.48 11.02
C LEU A 68 19.73 10.52 12.03
N ASN A 69 19.76 10.22 13.32
CA ASN A 69 19.34 11.10 14.42
C ASN A 69 17.88 11.59 14.27
N VAL A 70 17.00 10.73 13.77
CA VAL A 70 15.57 10.99 13.63
C VAL A 70 14.92 10.97 15.02
N LYS A 71 14.89 12.14 15.66
CA LYS A 71 14.35 12.29 17.02
C LYS A 71 12.83 12.19 17.02
N GLU A 72 12.30 11.24 17.78
CA GLU A 72 10.88 11.20 18.09
C GLU A 72 10.55 12.27 19.14
N LYS A 73 9.76 13.29 18.75
CA LYS A 73 9.22 14.24 19.73
C LYS A 73 8.25 13.49 20.65
N VAL A 74 8.64 13.24 21.89
CA VAL A 74 7.77 12.68 22.93
C VAL A 74 6.59 13.63 23.13
N ARG A 75 5.38 13.19 22.76
CA ARG A 75 4.16 13.97 22.94
C ARG A 75 3.40 13.46 24.15
N LEU A 76 3.08 14.37 25.06
CA LEU A 76 2.29 14.04 26.25
C LEU A 76 0.91 13.55 25.83
N LYS A 77 0.52 12.40 26.39
CA LYS A 77 -0.82 11.85 26.20
C LYS A 77 -1.87 12.73 26.89
N ALA A 78 -3.06 12.86 26.28
CA ALA A 78 -4.20 13.48 26.94
C ALA A 78 -4.64 12.59 28.12
N THR A 79 -5.08 13.21 29.22
CA THR A 79 -5.59 12.47 30.38
C THR A 79 -6.88 11.73 30.01
N PRO A 80 -7.11 10.49 30.44
CA PRO A 80 -8.34 9.78 30.11
C PRO A 80 -9.57 10.54 30.62
N ASN A 81 -10.46 10.96 29.70
CA ASN A 81 -11.73 11.59 30.05
C ASN A 81 -12.80 11.19 29.03
N ALA A 82 -13.73 10.34 29.45
CA ALA A 82 -14.74 9.76 28.55
C ALA A 82 -15.69 10.81 27.96
N VAL A 83 -15.98 11.90 28.69
CA VAL A 83 -16.86 12.98 28.21
C VAL A 83 -16.20 13.75 27.07
N LEU A 84 -14.93 14.11 27.25
CA LEU A 84 -14.15 14.85 26.24
C LEU A 84 -13.86 13.98 25.02
N GLU A 85 -13.57 12.69 25.20
CA GLU A 85 -13.30 11.75 24.10
C GLU A 85 -14.56 11.51 23.26
N LYS A 86 -15.73 11.32 23.88
CA LYS A 86 -17.01 11.18 23.16
C LYS A 86 -17.29 12.40 22.28
N PHE A 87 -17.11 13.61 22.82
CA PHE A 87 -17.30 14.83 22.03
C PHE A 87 -16.26 14.98 20.90
N TYR A 88 -14.99 14.65 21.19
CA TYR A 88 -13.91 14.72 20.21
C TYR A 88 -14.14 13.80 19.00
N ALA A 89 -14.64 12.58 19.27
CA ALA A 89 -14.92 11.58 18.24
C ALA A 89 -16.21 11.88 17.45
N ALA A 90 -17.26 12.36 18.13
CA ALA A 90 -18.60 12.49 17.53
C ALA A 90 -18.90 13.87 16.93
N THR A 91 -18.29 14.95 17.42
CA THR A 91 -18.71 16.33 17.09
C THR A 91 -17.63 17.10 16.36
N THR A 92 -16.54 17.44 17.05
CA THR A 92 -15.45 18.23 16.44
C THR A 92 -14.14 18.10 17.20
N LYS A 93 -13.03 18.13 16.45
CA LYS A 93 -11.68 18.20 17.01
C LYS A 93 -11.32 19.61 17.50
N HIS A 94 -12.09 20.62 17.10
CA HIS A 94 -11.87 22.05 17.38
C HIS A 94 -13.15 22.65 18.01
N PRO A 95 -13.37 22.47 19.32
CA PRO A 95 -14.54 23.04 20.01
C PRO A 95 -14.51 24.57 20.01
N LYS A 96 -15.68 25.20 19.91
CA LYS A 96 -15.85 26.66 20.12
C LYS A 96 -15.91 26.98 21.61
N GLN A 97 -15.80 28.26 21.98
CA GLN A 97 -15.78 28.68 23.38
C GLN A 97 -16.99 28.18 24.19
N ALA A 98 -18.20 28.28 23.61
CA ALA A 98 -19.43 27.78 24.24
C ALA A 98 -19.38 26.26 24.53
N ASP A 99 -18.80 25.48 23.61
CA ASP A 99 -18.64 24.04 23.78
C ASP A 99 -17.63 23.72 24.89
N VAL A 100 -16.53 24.49 24.98
CA VAL A 100 -15.52 24.31 26.03
C VAL A 100 -16.12 24.55 27.41
N GLU A 101 -16.95 25.59 27.57
CA GLU A 101 -17.65 25.88 28.82
C GLU A 101 -18.66 24.79 29.20
N MET A 102 -19.43 24.29 28.21
CA MET A 102 -20.34 23.16 28.41
C MET A 102 -19.59 21.90 28.85
N LEU A 103 -18.47 21.60 28.19
CA LEU A 103 -17.63 20.44 28.50
C LEU A 103 -16.95 20.57 29.85
N SER A 104 -16.54 21.78 30.25
CA SER A 104 -16.00 22.06 31.57
C SER A 104 -17.02 21.69 32.66
N LYS A 105 -18.27 22.14 32.52
CA LYS A 105 -19.37 21.79 33.45
C LYS A 105 -19.65 20.28 33.48
N LYS A 106 -19.69 19.61 32.33
CA LYS A 106 -20.01 18.17 32.24
C LYS A 106 -18.89 17.26 32.72
N SER A 107 -17.63 17.67 32.60
CA SER A 107 -16.47 16.84 32.91
C SER A 107 -15.84 17.10 34.27
N GLY A 108 -16.32 18.12 35.00
CA GLY A 108 -15.72 18.58 36.27
C GLY A 108 -14.32 19.19 36.10
N CYS A 109 -13.84 19.37 34.86
CA CYS A 109 -12.57 19.98 34.54
C CYS A 109 -12.71 21.50 34.38
N THR A 110 -11.65 22.25 34.65
CA THR A 110 -11.62 23.68 34.33
C THR A 110 -11.54 23.92 32.82
N VAL A 111 -12.02 25.08 32.35
CA VAL A 111 -11.93 25.50 30.94
C VAL A 111 -10.51 25.30 30.38
N ARG A 112 -9.48 25.73 31.12
CA ARG A 112 -8.07 25.55 30.73
C ARG A 112 -7.65 24.09 30.63
N GLN A 113 -8.15 23.21 31.51
CA GLN A 113 -7.89 21.77 31.43
C GLN A 113 -8.53 21.16 30.18
N VAL A 114 -9.76 21.56 29.85
CA VAL A 114 -10.45 21.12 28.62
C VAL A 114 -9.67 21.56 27.38
N GLU A 115 -9.29 22.85 27.26
CA GLU A 115 -8.48 23.35 26.14
C GLU A 115 -7.14 22.61 26.00
N ARG A 116 -6.44 22.42 27.12
CA ARG A 116 -5.16 21.69 27.16
C ARG A 116 -5.35 20.24 26.74
N TRP A 117 -6.46 19.62 27.14
CA TRP A 117 -6.83 18.26 26.74
C TRP A 117 -7.02 18.17 25.23
N PHE A 118 -7.85 19.03 24.62
CA PHE A 118 -8.08 19.04 23.16
C PHE A 118 -6.78 19.30 22.37
N ARG A 119 -5.91 20.18 22.87
CA ARG A 119 -4.58 20.40 22.28
C ARG A 119 -3.71 19.13 22.34
N ARG A 120 -3.65 18.46 23.48
CA ARG A 120 -2.89 17.20 23.63
C ARG A 120 -3.48 16.07 22.78
N ARG A 121 -4.80 15.91 22.78
CA ARG A 121 -5.51 14.89 22.01
C ARG A 121 -5.28 15.01 20.51
N ARG A 122 -5.33 16.24 19.97
CA ARG A 122 -4.96 16.53 18.57
C ARG A 122 -3.48 16.26 18.27
N ASN A 123 -2.59 16.51 19.23
CA ASN A 123 -1.16 16.23 19.06
C ASN A 123 -0.86 14.71 19.12
N GLN A 124 -1.67 13.92 19.83
CA GLN A 124 -1.60 12.46 19.81
C GLN A 124 -2.03 11.87 18.46
N ASP A 125 -3.05 12.45 17.81
CA ASP A 125 -3.51 12.03 16.47
C ASP A 125 -2.46 12.24 15.37
N ARG A 126 -1.49 13.12 15.59
CA ARG A 126 -0.44 13.37 14.60
C ARG A 126 0.46 12.13 14.50
N PRO A 127 0.74 11.61 13.31
CA PRO A 127 1.71 10.52 13.14
C PRO A 127 3.10 10.90 13.70
N SER A 128 3.83 9.93 14.22
CA SER A 128 5.20 10.13 14.67
C SER A 128 6.16 10.24 13.48
N LEU A 129 7.24 10.99 13.65
CA LEU A 129 8.27 11.13 12.60
C LEU A 129 8.92 9.79 12.30
N LEU A 130 9.17 8.98 13.33
CA LEU A 130 9.72 7.64 13.21
C LEU A 130 8.80 6.74 12.39
N LYS A 131 7.48 6.76 12.64
CA LYS A 131 6.51 5.99 11.84
C LYS A 131 6.57 6.40 10.36
N LYS A 132 6.59 7.70 10.07
CA LYS A 132 6.73 8.19 8.67
C LYS A 132 8.05 7.76 8.04
N PHE A 133 9.15 7.80 8.78
CA PHE A 133 10.46 7.39 8.30
C PHE A 133 10.47 5.89 7.97
N ARG A 134 9.94 5.04 8.86
CA ARG A 134 9.78 3.60 8.63
C ARG A 134 9.00 3.31 7.35
N GLU A 135 7.81 3.90 7.21
CA GLU A 135 6.98 3.74 6.00
C GLU A 135 7.68 4.23 4.72
N ALA A 136 8.35 5.39 4.77
CA ALA A 136 9.05 5.94 3.62
C ALA A 136 10.27 5.10 3.23
N SER A 137 11.06 4.65 4.22
CA SER A 137 12.25 3.82 4.00
C SER A 137 11.89 2.46 3.40
N TRP A 138 10.81 1.82 3.86
CA TRP A 138 10.33 0.56 3.29
C TRP A 138 9.97 0.72 1.81
N ARG A 139 9.17 1.74 1.48
CA ARG A 139 8.79 2.02 0.08
C ARG A 139 10.02 2.35 -0.77
N PHE A 140 10.92 3.16 -0.26
CA PHE A 140 12.17 3.50 -0.95
C PHE A 140 13.01 2.27 -1.26
N THR A 141 13.25 1.41 -0.26
CA THR A 141 14.04 0.17 -0.43
C THR A 141 13.38 -0.75 -1.44
N PHE A 142 12.07 -0.96 -1.37
CA PHE A 142 11.37 -1.79 -2.34
C PHE A 142 11.49 -1.24 -3.76
N TYR A 143 11.19 0.05 -3.98
CA TYR A 143 11.26 0.64 -5.31
C TYR A 143 12.68 0.67 -5.87
N LEU A 144 13.69 0.85 -5.03
CA LEU A 144 15.09 0.78 -5.44
C LEU A 144 15.45 -0.64 -5.92
N ILE A 145 15.06 -1.67 -5.17
CA ILE A 145 15.28 -3.07 -5.54
C ILE A 145 14.52 -3.41 -6.81
N ALA A 146 13.24 -3.02 -6.90
CA ALA A 146 12.41 -3.24 -8.09
C ALA A 146 13.03 -2.58 -9.32
N PHE A 147 13.52 -1.35 -9.21
CA PHE A 147 14.21 -0.68 -10.31
C PHE A 147 15.45 -1.44 -10.79
N ILE A 148 16.32 -1.88 -9.87
CA ILE A 148 17.53 -2.64 -10.21
C ILE A 148 17.15 -3.99 -10.84
N ALA A 149 16.16 -4.70 -10.26
CA ALA A 149 15.66 -5.96 -10.78
C ALA A 149 15.03 -5.79 -12.17
N GLY A 150 14.28 -4.71 -12.40
CA GLY A 150 13.67 -4.38 -13.68
C GLY A 150 14.72 -4.20 -14.76
N MET A 151 15.77 -3.43 -14.47
CA MET A 151 16.93 -3.29 -15.35
C MET A 151 17.59 -4.64 -15.64
N ALA A 152 17.80 -5.48 -14.62
CA ALA A 152 18.41 -6.80 -14.79
C ALA A 152 17.54 -7.77 -15.63
N VAL A 153 16.21 -7.69 -15.54
CA VAL A 153 15.28 -8.56 -16.28
C VAL A 153 15.17 -8.19 -17.76
N ILE A 154 15.46 -6.93 -18.12
CA ILE A 154 15.32 -6.42 -19.48
C ILE A 154 16.65 -6.29 -20.23
N VAL A 155 17.80 -6.17 -19.55
CA VAL A 155 19.08 -5.87 -20.20
C VAL A 155 19.53 -6.92 -21.23
N ASP A 156 19.17 -8.19 -21.01
CA ASP A 156 19.49 -9.30 -21.92
C ASP A 156 18.49 -9.44 -23.07
N LYS A 157 17.49 -8.56 -23.16
CA LYS A 157 16.40 -8.65 -24.13
C LYS A 157 16.63 -7.72 -25.32
N PRO A 158 16.31 -8.17 -26.55
CA PRO A 158 16.56 -7.37 -27.75
C PRO A 158 15.74 -6.07 -27.76
N TRP A 159 14.55 -6.07 -27.15
CA TRP A 159 13.71 -4.89 -27.03
C TRP A 159 14.22 -3.81 -26.07
N PHE A 160 15.25 -4.11 -25.28
CA PHE A 160 15.93 -3.07 -24.51
C PHE A 160 16.68 -2.08 -25.42
N TYR A 161 17.16 -2.56 -26.57
CA TYR A 161 17.91 -1.76 -27.53
C TYR A 161 17.08 -1.34 -28.74
N ASP A 162 16.15 -2.18 -29.21
CA ASP A 162 15.20 -1.84 -30.28
C ASP A 162 13.76 -2.18 -29.89
N LEU A 163 12.97 -1.16 -29.56
CA LEU A 163 11.56 -1.30 -29.17
C LEU A 163 10.68 -1.98 -30.23
N ARG A 164 11.10 -2.03 -31.50
CA ARG A 164 10.35 -2.75 -32.55
C ARG A 164 10.31 -4.26 -32.29
N GLU A 165 11.33 -4.80 -31.63
CA GLU A 165 11.43 -6.22 -31.27
C GLU A 165 10.31 -6.66 -30.31
N VAL A 166 9.74 -5.74 -29.52
CA VAL A 166 8.58 -6.03 -28.63
C VAL A 166 7.41 -6.60 -29.42
N TRP A 167 7.19 -6.11 -30.64
CA TRP A 167 6.03 -6.46 -31.45
C TRP A 167 6.24 -7.72 -32.29
N LYS A 168 7.45 -8.28 -32.32
CA LYS A 168 7.71 -9.49 -33.09
C LYS A 168 6.97 -10.68 -32.48
N GLY A 169 6.09 -11.28 -33.28
CA GLY A 169 5.27 -12.41 -32.85
C GLY A 169 4.05 -12.01 -32.01
N TYR A 170 3.79 -10.73 -31.77
CA TYR A 170 2.52 -10.29 -31.16
C TYR A 170 1.33 -10.68 -32.07
N PRO A 171 0.20 -11.17 -31.53
CA PRO A 171 -0.12 -11.34 -30.11
C PRO A 171 0.33 -12.67 -29.48
N ILE A 172 0.90 -13.60 -30.25
CA ILE A 172 1.23 -14.95 -29.82
C ILE A 172 2.67 -15.02 -29.29
N GLN A 173 2.87 -14.55 -28.07
CA GLN A 173 4.17 -14.52 -27.39
C GLN A 173 4.15 -15.37 -26.13
N SER A 174 5.19 -16.18 -25.94
CA SER A 174 5.37 -16.92 -24.68
C SER A 174 5.78 -15.95 -23.58
N MET A 175 5.15 -16.08 -22.42
CA MET A 175 5.54 -15.40 -21.20
C MET A 175 6.94 -15.88 -20.78
N LEU A 176 7.85 -14.92 -20.53
CA LEU A 176 9.15 -15.28 -19.97
C LEU A 176 9.06 -15.34 -18.43
N PRO A 177 9.67 -16.37 -17.80
CA PRO A 177 9.65 -16.53 -16.35
C PRO A 177 10.19 -15.32 -15.57
N SER A 178 11.19 -14.60 -16.12
CA SER A 178 11.76 -13.43 -15.46
C SER A 178 10.77 -12.26 -15.38
N GLN A 179 10.05 -11.97 -16.45
CA GLN A 179 9.02 -10.92 -16.46
C GLN A 179 7.80 -11.34 -15.64
N TYR A 180 7.41 -12.62 -15.70
CA TYR A 180 6.35 -13.15 -14.86
C TYR A 180 6.58 -12.84 -13.39
N TRP A 181 7.71 -13.30 -12.85
CA TRP A 181 8.00 -13.09 -11.43
C TRP A 181 8.20 -11.63 -11.09
N TYR A 182 8.81 -10.84 -11.98
CA TYR A 182 8.93 -9.40 -11.81
C TYR A 182 7.56 -8.74 -11.60
N TYR A 183 6.60 -8.98 -12.48
CA TYR A 183 5.25 -8.40 -12.37
C TYR A 183 4.44 -8.98 -11.22
N MET A 184 4.54 -10.29 -10.94
CA MET A 184 3.85 -10.90 -9.81
C MET A 184 4.33 -10.29 -8.48
N ILE A 185 5.64 -10.08 -8.33
CA ILE A 185 6.24 -9.47 -7.14
C ILE A 185 5.81 -8.00 -7.00
N GLU A 186 5.85 -7.21 -8.08
CA GLU A 186 5.39 -5.82 -8.07
C GLU A 186 3.92 -5.72 -7.65
N LEU A 187 3.04 -6.49 -8.29
CA LEU A 187 1.61 -6.48 -7.98
C LEU A 187 1.33 -6.91 -6.53
N SER A 188 2.04 -7.94 -6.05
CA SER A 188 1.96 -8.39 -4.66
C SER A 188 2.34 -7.30 -3.67
N PHE A 189 3.37 -6.52 -3.97
CA PHE A 189 3.74 -5.38 -3.15
C PHE A 189 2.63 -4.32 -3.11
N TYR A 190 2.00 -4.01 -4.24
CA TYR A 190 0.87 -3.08 -4.26
C TYR A 190 -0.35 -3.59 -3.47
N TRP A 191 -0.65 -4.89 -3.54
CA TRP A 191 -1.65 -5.52 -2.67
C TRP A 191 -1.29 -5.37 -1.19
N SER A 192 -0.02 -5.56 -0.82
CA SER A 192 0.44 -5.37 0.56
C SER A 192 0.21 -3.92 1.03
N LEU A 193 0.44 -2.93 0.16
CA LEU A 193 0.14 -1.53 0.46
C LEU A 193 -1.35 -1.30 0.66
N LEU A 194 -2.19 -1.89 -0.20
CA LEU A 194 -3.64 -1.80 -0.09
C LEU A 194 -4.15 -2.38 1.23
N PHE A 195 -3.68 -3.56 1.64
CA PHE A 195 -4.06 -4.17 2.91
C PHE A 195 -3.59 -3.36 4.11
N SER A 196 -2.44 -2.69 4.01
CA SER A 196 -1.90 -1.86 5.09
C SER A 196 -2.53 -0.46 5.19
N ILE A 197 -3.45 -0.09 4.30
CA ILE A 197 -4.01 1.28 4.22
C ILE A 197 -4.66 1.75 5.52
N ALA A 198 -5.28 0.84 6.29
CA ALA A 198 -5.92 1.15 7.56
C ALA A 198 -4.90 1.41 8.69
N SER A 199 -3.73 0.77 8.63
CA SER A 199 -2.65 0.90 9.62
C SER A 199 -1.65 1.99 9.27
N ASP A 200 -1.50 2.33 7.99
CA ASP A 200 -0.57 3.33 7.49
C ASP A 200 -0.89 4.75 8.02
N VAL A 201 0.09 5.64 7.97
CA VAL A 201 -0.12 7.05 8.32
C VAL A 201 -1.21 7.66 7.45
N LYS A 202 -2.32 8.06 8.08
CA LYS A 202 -3.39 8.82 7.43
C LYS A 202 -2.81 10.09 6.80
N ARG A 203 -2.83 10.15 5.47
CA ARG A 203 -2.47 11.34 4.69
C ARG A 203 -3.68 12.28 4.63
N LYS A 204 -3.42 13.59 4.60
CA LYS A 204 -4.45 14.63 4.57
C LYS A 204 -5.25 14.55 3.29
#